data_AF-A0A917NVB3-F1
#
_entry.id   AF-A0A917NVB3-F1
#
_cell.length_a   1.000
_cell.length_b   1.000
_cell.length_c   1.000
_cell.angle_alpha   90.00
_cell.angle_beta   90.00
_cell.angle_gamma   90.00
#
_symmetry.space_group_name_H-M   'P 1'
#
loop_
_entity.id
_entity.type
_entity.pdbx_description
1 polymer ?
#
loop_
_entity_poly.entity_id
_entity_poly.type
_entity_poly.pdbx_seq_one_letter_code
_entity_poly.pdbx_strand_id
1 'polypeptide(L)'
;MSRVLRRAVLAMMLAPSGAAFGQQATPSDTPIGTARMLADGTIVLDLVARGRGTIGDARLTYPLGDPQYQAILRHLGGLQPGEIKPVRPFP
;
A
#
# COMPACT_ATOMS: atom_id res chain seq x y z
N MET A 1 21.93 30.25 -61.60
CA MET A 1 22.44 29.01 -60.98
C MET A 1 22.10 29.05 -59.49
N SER A 2 21.87 27.88 -58.87
CA SER A 2 21.38 27.63 -57.49
C SER A 2 19.85 27.67 -57.33
N ARG A 3 19.10 26.55 -57.27
CA ARG A 3 19.10 25.39 -56.35
C ARG A 3 18.80 25.80 -54.89
N VAL A 4 17.62 25.43 -54.35
CA VAL A 4 17.42 24.32 -53.35
C VAL A 4 17.47 24.92 -51.92
N LEU A 5 16.65 24.62 -50.90
CA LEU A 5 15.58 23.66 -50.64
C LEU A 5 15.00 23.94 -49.21
N ARG A 6 13.79 23.40 -48.97
CA ARG A 6 13.21 22.93 -47.68
C ARG A 6 12.93 23.92 -46.56
N ARG A 7 11.66 24.32 -46.53
CA ARG A 7 10.85 24.49 -45.32
C ARG A 7 10.76 23.16 -44.56
N ALA A 8 11.14 23.15 -43.28
CA ALA A 8 10.61 22.25 -42.26
C ALA A 8 11.06 22.74 -40.88
N VAL A 9 10.24 23.56 -40.22
CA VAL A 9 10.32 23.75 -38.77
C VAL A 9 9.24 22.87 -38.18
N LEU A 10 9.64 21.71 -37.66
CA LEU A 10 8.78 20.82 -36.89
C LEU A 10 8.84 21.31 -35.44
N ALA A 11 7.84 22.10 -35.05
CA ALA A 11 7.52 22.32 -33.65
C ALA A 11 6.83 21.06 -33.13
N MET A 12 7.45 20.36 -32.18
CA MET A 12 6.77 19.24 -31.49
C MET A 12 6.95 19.37 -29.98
N MET A 13 5.97 20.09 -29.43
CA MET A 13 5.28 19.91 -28.15
C MET A 13 5.92 19.07 -27.02
N LEU A 14 6.25 19.81 -25.96
CA LEU A 14 6.03 19.60 -24.52
C LEU A 14 5.12 18.40 -24.06
N ALA A 15 5.73 17.47 -23.29
CA ALA A 15 5.25 16.74 -22.07
C ALA A 15 3.93 15.91 -22.11
N PRO A 16 3.69 14.87 -21.26
CA PRO A 16 4.23 14.67 -19.91
C PRO A 16 4.77 13.27 -19.57
N SER A 17 5.70 13.23 -18.60
CA SER A 17 6.03 12.03 -17.83
C SER A 17 4.77 11.55 -17.10
N GLY A 18 4.20 10.44 -17.56
CA GLY A 18 3.11 9.77 -16.87
C GLY A 18 3.61 9.23 -15.54
N ALA A 19 3.22 9.88 -14.44
CA ALA A 19 3.26 9.27 -13.13
C ALA A 19 2.35 8.03 -13.19
N ALA A 20 2.96 6.84 -13.14
CA ALA A 20 2.25 5.60 -12.97
C ALA A 20 1.60 5.63 -11.59
N PHE A 21 0.32 6.01 -11.53
CA PHE A 21 -0.50 5.80 -10.35
C PHE A 21 -0.49 4.29 -10.07
N GLY A 22 0.19 3.89 -8.99
CA GLY A 22 0.18 2.52 -8.50
C GLY A 22 -1.27 2.05 -8.42
N GLN A 23 -1.55 0.92 -9.05
CA GLN A 23 -2.89 0.33 -9.13
C GLN A 23 -3.44 0.24 -7.70
N GLN A 24 -4.46 1.05 -7.37
CA GLN A 24 -5.17 0.95 -6.10
C GLN A 24 -5.79 -0.45 -6.04
N ALA A 25 -5.41 -1.24 -5.04
CA ALA A 25 -6.01 -2.54 -4.80
C ALA A 25 -7.50 -2.33 -4.48
N THR A 26 -8.39 -3.02 -5.18
CA THR A 26 -9.80 -3.04 -4.80
C THR A 26 -9.91 -3.69 -3.41
N PRO A 27 -10.72 -3.13 -2.48
CA PRO A 27 -10.92 -3.73 -1.18
C PRO A 27 -11.49 -5.13 -1.38
N SER A 28 -10.68 -6.14 -1.06
CA SER A 28 -11.07 -7.55 -1.09
C SER A 28 -11.40 -7.98 0.32
N ASP A 29 -12.45 -8.77 0.50
CA ASP A 29 -12.78 -9.34 1.82
C ASP A 29 -11.78 -10.44 2.25
N THR A 30 -10.87 -10.82 1.36
CA THR A 30 -9.82 -11.79 1.64
C THR A 30 -8.82 -11.21 2.66
N PRO A 31 -8.59 -11.90 3.79
CA PRO A 31 -7.57 -11.48 4.75
C PRO A 31 -6.18 -11.36 4.10
N ILE A 32 -5.47 -10.29 4.45
CA ILE A 32 -4.09 -10.01 4.03
C ILE A 32 -3.07 -10.33 5.12
N GLY A 33 -3.48 -11.03 6.19
CA GLY A 33 -2.58 -11.35 7.29
C GLY A 33 -3.29 -11.68 8.60
N THR A 34 -2.51 -11.68 9.68
CA THR A 34 -2.98 -11.93 11.04
C THR A 34 -2.50 -10.85 12.00
N ALA A 35 -3.36 -10.49 12.94
CA ALA A 35 -3.03 -9.64 14.07
C ALA A 35 -2.98 -10.47 15.34
N ARG A 36 -2.02 -10.19 16.22
CA ARG A 36 -1.96 -10.71 17.59
C ARG A 36 -1.72 -9.57 18.56
N MET A 37 -2.37 -9.60 19.71
CA MET A 37 -1.97 -8.75 20.84
C MET A 37 -1.06 -9.54 21.78
N LEU A 38 0.11 -8.99 22.08
CA LEU A 38 1.01 -9.54 23.09
C LEU A 38 0.47 -9.26 24.50
N ALA A 39 1.07 -9.89 25.51
CA ALA A 39 0.64 -9.75 26.90
C ALA A 39 0.79 -8.31 27.44
N ASP A 40 1.74 -7.54 26.89
CA ASP A 40 1.98 -6.13 27.22
C ASP A 40 1.03 -5.16 26.47
N GLY A 41 0.09 -5.69 25.68
CA GLY A 41 -0.84 -4.90 24.87
C GLY A 41 -0.30 -4.52 23.49
N THR A 42 0.94 -4.84 23.14
CA THR A 42 1.49 -4.55 21.80
C THR A 42 0.74 -5.32 20.72
N ILE A 43 0.29 -4.63 19.67
CA ILE A 43 -0.33 -5.26 18.49
C ILE A 43 0.78 -5.59 17.50
N VAL A 44 0.85 -6.84 17.07
CA VAL A 44 1.73 -7.32 16.01
C VAL A 44 0.89 -7.75 14.82
N LEU A 45 1.17 -7.19 13.65
CA LEU A 45 0.58 -7.58 12.37
C LEU A 45 1.62 -8.33 11.54
N ASP A 46 1.25 -9.50 11.06
CA ASP A 46 1.99 -10.25 10.04
C ASP A 46 1.16 -10.23 8.76
N LEU A 47 1.64 -9.51 7.75
CA LEU A 47 0.91 -9.18 6.53
C LEU A 47 1.56 -9.77 5.28
N VAL A 48 0.73 -10.11 4.29
CA VAL A 48 1.13 -10.55 2.96
C VAL A 48 0.34 -9.75 1.92
N ALA A 49 1.05 -8.93 1.15
CA ALA A 49 0.52 -8.22 0.02
C ALA A 49 0.77 -9.01 -1.28
N ARG A 50 -0.27 -9.14 -2.11
CA ARG A 50 -0.19 -9.81 -3.42
C ARG A 50 -0.56 -8.81 -4.51
N GLY A 51 0.35 -8.60 -5.47
CA GLY A 51 0.16 -7.73 -6.64
C GLY A 51 0.33 -8.49 -7.95
N ARG A 52 0.41 -7.77 -9.07
CA ARG A 52 0.64 -8.32 -10.42
C ARG A 52 2.02 -9.01 -10.53
N GLY A 53 2.13 -10.24 -10.05
CA GLY A 53 3.34 -11.06 -10.08
C GLY A 53 4.30 -10.86 -8.90
N THR A 54 3.97 -9.98 -7.94
CA THR A 54 4.81 -9.70 -6.77
C THR A 54 4.09 -10.10 -5.49
N ILE A 55 4.80 -10.76 -4.58
CA ILE A 55 4.36 -11.03 -3.22
C ILE A 55 5.34 -10.31 -2.29
N GLY A 56 4.81 -9.54 -1.35
CA GLY A 56 5.58 -8.92 -0.28
C GLY A 56 5.02 -9.32 1.08
N ASP A 57 5.89 -9.62 2.02
CA ASP A 57 5.57 -9.83 3.43
C ASP A 57 6.03 -8.64 4.28
N ALA A 58 5.33 -8.39 5.38
CA ALA A 58 5.69 -7.35 6.34
C ALA A 58 5.25 -7.74 7.75
N ARG A 59 6.10 -7.45 8.74
CA ARG A 59 5.72 -7.44 10.16
C ARG A 59 5.68 -6.00 10.66
N LEU A 60 4.54 -5.58 11.19
CA LEU A 60 4.33 -4.26 11.78
C LEU A 60 4.00 -4.42 13.27
N THR A 61 4.54 -3.53 14.09
CA THR A 61 4.38 -3.60 15.55
C THR A 61 3.93 -2.25 16.07
N TYR A 62 2.84 -2.24 16.85
CA TYR A 62 2.25 -1.04 17.44
C TYR A 62 2.18 -1.23 18.96
N PRO A 63 3.14 -0.69 19.73
CA PRO A 63 3.03 -0.61 21.18
C PRO A 63 1.92 0.37 21.60
N LEU A 64 1.45 0.29 22.85
CA LEU A 64 0.35 1.11 23.40
C LEU A 64 0.52 2.63 23.20
N GLY A 65 1.76 3.13 23.15
CA GLY A 65 2.07 4.56 22.94
C GLY A 65 2.20 4.98 21.48
N ASP A 66 2.07 4.05 20.53
CA ASP A 66 2.20 4.38 19.10
C ASP A 66 1.03 5.26 18.64
N PRO A 67 1.28 6.36 17.91
CA PRO A 67 0.23 7.25 17.44
C PRO A 67 -0.86 6.56 16.59
N GLN A 68 -0.51 5.46 15.91
CA GLN A 68 -1.43 4.69 15.07
C GLN A 68 -2.16 3.58 15.83
N TYR A 69 -1.76 3.25 17.06
CA TYR A 69 -2.27 2.12 17.83
C TYR A 69 -3.81 2.06 17.86
N GLN A 70 -4.45 3.18 18.20
CA GLN A 70 -5.91 3.27 18.31
C GLN A 70 -6.61 3.18 16.94
N ALA A 71 -5.96 3.61 15.87
CA ALA A 71 -6.50 3.45 14.52
C ALA A 71 -6.47 1.98 14.11
N ILE A 72 -5.34 1.30 14.35
CA ILE A 72 -5.19 -0.13 14.05
C ILE A 72 -6.14 -0.97 14.90
N LEU A 73 -6.22 -0.74 16.22
CA LEU A 73 -7.12 -1.49 17.09
C LEU A 73 -8.59 -1.37 16.66
N ARG A 74 -9.03 -0.18 16.24
CA ARG A 74 -10.37 0.04 15.70
C ARG A 74 -10.59 -0.69 14.37
N HIS A 75 -9.62 -0.65 13.45
CA HIS A 75 -9.68 -1.40 12.19
C HIS A 75 -9.87 -2.90 12.42
N LEU A 76 -9.20 -3.45 13.44
CA LEU A 76 -9.33 -4.86 13.83
C LEU A 76 -10.66 -5.20 14.51
N GLY A 77 -11.50 -4.21 14.82
CA GLY A 77 -12.71 -4.41 15.62
C GLY A 77 -12.41 -4.74 17.08
N GLY A 78 -11.31 -4.22 17.62
CA GLY A 78 -10.77 -4.57 18.94
C GLY A 78 -9.94 -5.85 18.93
N LEU A 79 -9.12 -6.03 19.96
CA LEU A 79 -8.27 -7.19 20.15
C LEU A 79 -7.85 -7.25 21.63
N GLN A 80 -7.84 -8.42 22.24
CA GLN A 80 -7.45 -8.63 23.64
C GLN A 80 -6.05 -9.28 23.74
N PRO A 81 -5.31 -9.08 24.85
CA PRO A 81 -4.02 -9.74 25.05
C PRO A 81 -4.10 -11.26 24.85
N GLY A 82 -3.25 -11.81 23.99
CA GLY A 82 -3.24 -13.22 23.61
C GLY A 82 -4.18 -13.60 22.46
N GLU A 83 -5.13 -12.73 22.09
CA GLU A 83 -6.06 -12.97 20.98
C GLU A 83 -5.36 -12.83 19.62
N ILE A 84 -5.84 -13.60 18.64
CA ILE A 84 -5.40 -13.57 17.25
C ILE A 84 -6.61 -13.38 16.33
N LYS A 85 -6.52 -12.48 15.35
CA LYS A 85 -7.58 -12.21 14.35
C LYS A 85 -7.04 -12.10 12.93
N PRO A 86 -7.84 -12.43 11.90
CA PRO A 86 -7.49 -12.12 10.52
C PRO A 86 -7.51 -10.60 10.27
N VAL A 87 -6.57 -10.10 9.48
CA VAL A 87 -6.48 -8.69 9.08
C VAL A 87 -7.09 -8.52 7.70
N ARG A 88 -8.13 -7.70 7.58
CA ARG A 88 -8.66 -7.29 6.27
C ARG A 88 -7.86 -6.12 5.70
N PRO A 89 -7.80 -5.96 4.36
CA PRO A 89 -7.28 -4.74 3.74
C PRO A 89 -7.93 -3.49 4.33
N PHE A 90 -7.17 -2.40 4.37
CA PHE A 90 -7.79 -1.10 4.60
C PHE A 90 -8.69 -0.75 3.39
N PRO A 91 -9.89 -0.19 3.64
CA PRO A 91 -10.78 0.28 2.59
C PRO A 91 -10.19 1.44 1.77
#